data_AF-A0A7X3RLS5-F1
#
_entry.id   AF-A0A7X3RLS5-F1
#
_cell.length_a   1.000
_cell.length_b   1.000
_cell.length_c   1.000
_cell.angle_alpha   90.00
_cell.angle_beta   90.00
_cell.angle_gamma   90.00
#
_symmetry.space_group_name_H-M   'P 1'
#
loop_
_entity.id
_entity.type
_entity.pdbx_description
1 polymer ?
#
loop_
_entity_poly.entity_id
_entity_poly.type
_entity_poly.pdbx_seq_one_letter_code
_entity_poly.pdbx_strand_id
1 'polypeptide(L)'
;MKKMSKKEKEKRRKKQKKAYRKRKKQQLSKSSTKPRPWEPVKMKMFNLSNPIPPDMSAKKRLALIRSIGANAKKDFEEKYPKLSKWFEEYDPLYILSFCAVYFCSHPEGTDPEATGEEKFHPFFLEILQAFSLVNKRTFEAKPLLDDAEKLYEEMREIGELISMRHLDIPASLNSKEDINAYRLRTDMMSHTTAVRNWAYLHQMKRITNDIATLIDSDFKDIYGVSAVALMKIFFDLCDQRNDLLNEHLSKVRGFYKRRRDDYKVILQAYNDAFPENIALKGDSVEEIWELAGKDKENLLYMLICHSDLKLRDIYSFSFEQVESILPETENKKSFREMLDRLSYQFGDLKKQNKEHIILDNPVSHRPFIKVDNDSYFSAIWGSLLHYVLDILEDLVWENDSLRNKYAKLKAKYLEDQTERLFRTYFPDAEIKRGSLWKEPKTGKEYENDLIVLIDSFAIVVEEKSGVISDPAKRGAPERLFKTLKHLMEEPSEQALRFVKFLETNKKEHTFSTKRGT
;
A
#
# COMPACT_ATOMS: atom_id res chain seq x y z
N MET A 1 62.00 34.48 -5.57
CA MET A 1 60.68 34.23 -4.94
C MET A 1 60.58 34.93 -3.58
N LYS A 2 59.79 36.02 -3.44
CA LYS A 2 59.61 36.71 -2.14
C LYS A 2 58.89 35.79 -1.14
N LYS A 3 59.53 35.48 -0.01
CA LYS A 3 58.94 34.70 1.10
C LYS A 3 57.81 35.52 1.74
N MET A 4 56.56 35.05 1.63
CA MET A 4 55.40 35.63 2.31
C MET A 4 55.64 35.76 3.82
N SER A 5 55.26 36.91 4.39
CA SER A 5 55.40 37.18 5.82
C SER A 5 54.45 36.32 6.66
N LYS A 6 54.77 36.15 7.94
CA LYS A 6 53.96 35.35 8.90
C LYS A 6 52.52 35.88 8.99
N LYS A 7 52.34 37.22 8.93
CA LYS A 7 51.02 37.89 8.89
C LYS A 7 50.23 37.59 7.61
N GLU A 8 50.90 37.47 6.46
CA GLU A 8 50.25 37.16 5.18
C GLU A 8 49.76 35.70 5.13
N LYS A 9 50.57 34.78 5.65
CA LYS A 9 50.18 33.36 5.78
C LYS A 9 48.96 33.20 6.71
N GLU A 10 48.90 33.96 7.79
CA GLU A 10 47.77 33.91 8.73
C GLU A 10 46.48 34.50 8.11
N LYS A 11 46.58 35.64 7.41
CA LYS A 11 45.45 36.21 6.64
C LYS A 11 44.93 35.22 5.59
N ARG A 12 45.82 34.53 4.88
CA ARG A 12 45.46 33.51 3.88
C ARG A 12 44.75 32.30 4.52
N ARG A 13 45.24 31.83 5.68
CA ARG A 13 44.58 30.76 6.46
C ARG A 13 43.19 31.16 6.96
N LYS A 14 43.02 32.40 7.46
CA LYS A 14 41.70 32.92 7.87
C LYS A 14 40.74 33.04 6.68
N LYS A 15 41.22 33.51 5.52
CA LYS A 15 40.43 33.59 4.29
C LYS A 15 40.02 32.22 3.77
N GLN A 16 40.91 31.22 3.82
CA GLN A 16 40.61 29.83 3.47
C GLN A 16 39.61 29.18 4.43
N LYS A 17 39.76 29.37 5.75
CA LYS A 17 38.78 28.88 6.74
C LYS A 17 37.39 29.53 6.54
N LYS A 18 37.34 30.83 6.23
CA LYS A 18 36.08 31.54 5.96
C LYS A 18 35.43 31.04 4.65
N ALA A 19 36.22 30.80 3.61
CA ALA A 19 35.75 30.22 2.35
C ALA A 19 35.26 28.76 2.53
N TYR A 20 35.98 27.95 3.31
CA TYR A 20 35.57 26.58 3.66
C TYR A 20 34.24 26.58 4.46
N ARG A 21 34.12 27.43 5.48
CA ARG A 21 32.86 27.58 6.23
C ARG A 21 31.71 28.06 5.33
N LYS A 22 31.95 29.00 4.41
CA LYS A 22 30.95 29.47 3.43
C LYS A 22 30.52 28.35 2.47
N ARG A 23 31.48 27.55 1.96
CA ARG A 23 31.20 26.36 1.15
C ARG A 23 30.43 25.30 1.91
N LYS A 24 30.81 24.99 3.16
CA LYS A 24 30.08 24.04 4.02
C LYS A 24 28.66 24.51 4.31
N LYS A 25 28.47 25.81 4.58
CA LYS A 25 27.14 26.42 4.77
C LYS A 25 26.30 26.40 3.49
N GLN A 26 26.90 26.61 2.32
CA GLN A 26 26.25 26.47 1.01
C GLN A 26 25.95 25.01 0.64
N GLN A 27 26.79 24.05 1.02
CA GLN A 27 26.52 22.62 0.85
C GLN A 27 25.38 22.16 1.75
N LEU A 28 25.37 22.58 3.01
CA LEU A 28 24.28 22.32 3.95
C LEU A 28 22.97 22.99 3.47
N SER A 29 23.03 24.21 2.93
CA SER A 29 21.83 24.88 2.40
C SER A 29 21.33 24.31 1.07
N LYS A 30 22.21 23.71 0.26
CA LYS A 30 21.81 22.96 -0.96
C LYS A 30 21.30 21.55 -0.64
N SER A 31 21.68 21.01 0.51
CA SER A 31 21.21 19.73 1.05
C SER A 31 19.90 19.86 1.82
N SER A 32 19.42 21.07 2.13
CA SER A 32 18.30 21.30 3.05
C SER A 32 17.01 21.76 2.38
N THR A 33 16.95 21.88 1.05
CA THR A 33 15.66 22.05 0.40
C THR A 33 15.01 20.69 0.35
N LYS A 34 14.25 20.36 1.40
CA LYS A 34 13.27 19.27 1.33
C LYS A 34 12.46 19.49 0.04
N PRO A 35 12.32 18.47 -0.81
CA PRO A 35 11.53 18.60 -2.03
C PRO A 35 10.14 19.10 -1.64
N ARG A 36 9.60 20.04 -2.43
CA ARG A 36 8.23 20.50 -2.19
C ARG A 36 7.28 19.34 -2.52
N PRO A 37 6.10 19.25 -1.87
CA PRO A 37 5.11 18.17 -2.09
C PRO A 37 4.59 17.99 -3.53
N TRP A 38 5.08 18.75 -4.51
CA TRP A 38 4.60 18.66 -5.91
C TRP A 38 5.76 18.75 -6.90
N GLU A 39 7.01 18.77 -6.41
CA GLU A 39 8.19 18.86 -7.26
C GLU A 39 8.69 17.44 -7.58
N PRO A 40 8.80 17.05 -8.87
CA PRO A 40 9.31 15.75 -9.24
C PRO A 40 10.70 15.51 -8.64
N VAL A 41 10.85 14.46 -7.84
CA VAL A 41 12.13 14.10 -7.25
C VAL A 41 13.07 13.61 -8.36
N LYS A 42 14.03 14.45 -8.74
CA LYS A 42 15.06 14.05 -9.72
C LYS A 42 16.06 13.11 -9.05
N MET A 43 15.79 11.81 -9.10
CA MET A 43 16.76 10.80 -8.67
C MET A 43 18.01 10.88 -9.56
N LYS A 44 19.17 11.05 -8.93
CA LYS A 44 20.45 10.93 -9.65
C LYS A 44 20.82 9.46 -9.70
N MET A 45 21.15 8.96 -10.87
CA MET A 45 21.77 7.63 -10.98
C MET A 45 23.20 7.72 -10.44
N PHE A 46 23.54 6.82 -9.52
CA PHE A 46 24.89 6.67 -9.00
C PHE A 46 25.40 5.28 -9.38
N ASN A 47 26.65 5.20 -9.83
CA ASN A 47 27.30 3.91 -10.05
C ASN A 47 27.85 3.43 -8.69
N LEU A 48 27.27 2.38 -8.15
CA LEU A 48 27.79 1.68 -6.98
C LEU A 48 28.82 0.66 -7.43
N SER A 49 30.05 0.76 -6.92
CA SER A 49 31.05 -0.29 -7.08
C SER A 49 30.53 -1.58 -6.48
N ASN A 50 30.72 -2.71 -7.16
CA ASN A 50 30.33 -4.02 -6.64
C ASN A 50 30.99 -4.24 -5.27
N PRO A 51 30.21 -4.40 -4.18
CA PRO A 51 30.76 -4.58 -2.83
C PRO A 51 31.42 -5.95 -2.66
N ILE A 52 31.17 -6.89 -3.58
CA ILE A 52 31.77 -8.21 -3.58
C ILE A 52 33.13 -8.17 -4.29
N PRO A 53 34.20 -8.69 -3.65
CA PRO A 53 35.51 -8.80 -4.28
C PRO A 53 35.43 -9.49 -5.67
N PRO A 54 36.08 -8.92 -6.70
CA PRO A 54 35.97 -9.43 -8.08
C PRO A 54 36.48 -10.87 -8.21
N ASP A 55 37.40 -11.30 -7.36
CA ASP A 55 38.03 -12.62 -7.29
C ASP A 55 37.21 -13.68 -6.55
N MET A 56 36.09 -13.31 -5.89
CA MET A 56 35.26 -14.28 -5.18
C MET A 56 34.51 -15.19 -6.17
N SER A 57 34.70 -16.51 -6.06
CA SER A 57 34.01 -17.49 -6.93
C SER A 57 32.48 -17.50 -6.72
N ALA A 58 31.73 -17.86 -7.77
CA ALA A 58 30.26 -17.95 -7.70
C ALA A 58 29.77 -18.88 -6.58
N LYS A 59 30.47 -20.01 -6.34
CA LYS A 59 30.17 -20.94 -5.25
C LYS A 59 30.34 -20.30 -3.86
N LYS A 60 31.40 -19.50 -3.67
CA LYS A 60 31.62 -18.75 -2.42
C LYS A 60 30.57 -17.66 -2.23
N ARG A 61 30.20 -16.94 -3.29
CA ARG A 61 29.13 -15.93 -3.25
C ARG A 61 27.79 -16.54 -2.85
N LEU A 62 27.41 -17.67 -3.46
CA LEU A 62 26.17 -18.37 -3.15
C LEU A 62 26.15 -18.90 -1.72
N ALA A 63 27.27 -19.43 -1.22
CA ALA A 63 27.39 -19.87 0.17
C ALA A 63 27.22 -18.70 1.17
N LEU A 64 27.78 -17.53 0.86
CA LEU A 64 27.59 -16.32 1.67
C LEU A 64 26.13 -15.87 1.69
N ILE A 65 25.47 -15.82 0.53
CA ILE A 65 24.05 -15.46 0.39
C ILE A 65 23.17 -16.40 1.24
N ARG A 66 23.39 -17.72 1.12
CA ARG A 66 22.69 -18.73 1.92
C ARG A 66 22.88 -18.51 3.42
N SER A 67 24.11 -18.22 3.85
CA SER A 67 24.39 -17.95 5.27
C SER A 67 23.65 -16.72 5.78
N ILE A 68 23.56 -15.65 4.99
CA ILE A 68 22.81 -14.44 5.35
C ILE A 68 21.33 -14.78 5.51
N GLY A 69 20.76 -15.50 4.53
CA GLY A 69 19.35 -15.88 4.57
C GLY A 69 18.99 -16.81 5.72
N ALA A 70 19.83 -17.81 6.01
CA ALA A 70 19.61 -18.73 7.13
C ALA A 70 19.62 -18.02 8.49
N ASN A 71 20.53 -17.06 8.69
CA ASN A 71 20.55 -16.23 9.89
C ASN A 71 19.30 -15.35 9.98
N ALA A 72 18.94 -14.66 8.90
CA ALA A 72 17.73 -13.83 8.86
C ALA A 72 16.45 -14.64 9.11
N LYS A 73 16.36 -15.86 8.60
CA LYS A 73 15.25 -16.78 8.86
C LYS A 73 15.14 -17.12 10.35
N LYS A 74 16.25 -17.47 10.99
CA LYS A 74 16.27 -17.76 12.43
C LYS A 74 15.83 -16.55 13.27
N ASP A 75 16.36 -15.37 12.95
CA ASP A 75 16.01 -14.14 13.66
C ASP A 75 14.53 -13.78 13.45
N PHE A 76 14.01 -14.00 12.24
CA PHE A 76 12.59 -13.82 11.91
C PHE A 76 11.70 -14.75 12.75
N GLU A 77 12.01 -16.06 12.78
CA GLU A 77 11.26 -17.06 13.55
C GLU A 77 11.22 -16.73 15.05
N GLU A 78 12.27 -16.08 15.57
CA GLU A 78 12.31 -15.63 16.97
C GLU A 78 11.53 -14.32 17.20
N LYS A 79 11.69 -13.32 16.33
CA LYS A 79 11.20 -11.96 16.57
C LYS A 79 9.75 -11.76 16.14
N TYR A 80 9.35 -12.30 14.99
CA TYR A 80 8.02 -12.06 14.43
C TYR A 80 6.87 -12.47 15.35
N PRO A 81 6.90 -13.64 16.03
CA PRO A 81 5.83 -14.01 16.95
C PRO A 81 5.71 -13.09 18.18
N LYS A 82 6.78 -12.36 18.53
CA LYS A 82 6.81 -11.45 19.69
C LYS A 82 5.97 -10.19 19.45
N LEU A 83 5.57 -9.89 18.21
CA LEU A 83 4.64 -8.79 17.92
C LEU A 83 3.32 -8.89 18.70
N SER A 84 2.88 -10.11 19.06
CA SER A 84 1.68 -10.28 19.88
C SER A 84 1.76 -9.61 21.26
N LYS A 85 2.98 -9.42 21.81
CA LYS A 85 3.17 -8.80 23.14
C LYS A 85 2.73 -7.34 23.18
N TRP A 86 2.88 -6.61 22.07
CA TRP A 86 2.40 -5.23 21.97
C TRP A 86 0.90 -5.11 22.25
N PHE A 87 0.12 -6.11 21.81
CA PHE A 87 -1.33 -6.14 22.03
C PHE A 87 -1.74 -6.75 23.37
N GLU A 88 -0.79 -7.30 24.13
CA GLU A 88 -0.99 -7.71 25.53
C GLU A 88 -0.78 -6.53 26.48
N GLU A 89 0.13 -5.61 26.13
CA GLU A 89 0.49 -4.44 26.96
C GLU A 89 -0.31 -3.18 26.66
N TYR A 90 -0.84 -3.03 25.44
CA TYR A 90 -1.53 -1.82 24.98
C TYR A 90 -2.92 -2.14 24.43
N ASP A 91 -3.87 -1.20 24.57
CA ASP A 91 -5.15 -1.31 23.87
C ASP A 91 -4.92 -1.41 22.35
N PRO A 92 -5.43 -2.47 21.68
CA PRO A 92 -5.16 -2.70 20.27
C PRO A 92 -5.65 -1.59 19.34
N LEU A 93 -6.78 -0.95 19.64
CA LEU A 93 -7.28 0.13 18.78
C LEU A 93 -6.41 1.38 18.92
N TYR A 94 -6.00 1.70 20.15
CA TYR A 94 -5.08 2.81 20.41
C TYR A 94 -3.75 2.63 19.67
N ILE A 95 -3.02 1.52 19.88
CA ILE A 95 -1.71 1.30 19.24
C ILE A 95 -1.81 1.34 17.71
N LEU A 96 -2.84 0.74 17.13
CA LEU A 96 -3.06 0.75 15.69
C LEU A 96 -3.33 2.16 15.14
N SER A 97 -4.20 2.91 15.81
CA SER A 97 -4.50 4.30 15.43
C SER A 97 -3.29 5.21 15.60
N PHE A 98 -2.48 5.00 16.64
CA PHE A 98 -1.22 5.72 16.85
C PHE A 98 -0.25 5.45 15.69
N CYS A 99 -0.02 4.20 15.32
CA CYS A 99 0.84 3.84 14.19
C CYS A 99 0.34 4.48 12.88
N ALA A 100 -0.96 4.44 12.63
CA ALA A 100 -1.55 5.03 11.43
C ALA A 100 -1.28 6.54 11.32
N VAL A 101 -1.33 7.27 12.44
CA VAL A 101 -1.08 8.71 12.48
C VAL A 101 0.42 9.03 12.45
N TYR A 102 1.20 8.44 13.35
CA TYR A 102 2.59 8.86 13.55
C TYR A 102 3.58 8.18 12.60
N PHE A 103 3.26 6.99 12.07
CA PHE A 103 4.17 6.24 11.20
C PHE A 103 3.76 6.27 9.74
N CYS A 104 2.47 6.38 9.41
CA CYS A 104 1.98 6.28 8.03
C CYS A 104 1.40 7.58 7.45
N SER A 105 1.09 8.58 8.28
CA SER A 105 0.44 9.80 7.78
C SER A 105 1.46 10.86 7.38
N HIS A 106 1.31 11.38 6.16
CA HIS A 106 2.18 12.42 5.61
C HIS A 106 1.37 13.60 5.09
N PRO A 107 1.93 14.83 5.09
CA PRO A 107 1.28 15.97 4.46
C PRO A 107 0.98 15.71 2.99
N GLU A 108 -0.17 16.17 2.51
CA GLU A 108 -0.60 16.03 1.12
C GLU A 108 0.50 16.44 0.12
N GLY A 109 0.69 15.61 -0.91
CA GLY A 109 1.73 15.74 -1.92
C GLY A 109 3.11 15.22 -1.48
N THR A 110 3.31 14.88 -0.21
CA THR A 110 4.56 14.25 0.20
C THR A 110 4.56 12.81 -0.27
N ASP A 111 5.62 12.42 -0.98
CA ASP A 111 5.89 11.04 -1.37
C ASP A 111 7.19 10.58 -0.66
N PRO A 112 7.07 9.98 0.54
CA PRO A 112 8.24 9.52 1.30
C PRO A 112 8.99 8.38 0.60
N GLU A 113 8.32 7.61 -0.25
CA GLU A 113 8.95 6.53 -1.02
C GLU A 113 9.88 7.13 -2.08
N ALA A 114 9.42 8.15 -2.83
CA ALA A 114 10.22 8.84 -3.82
C ALA A 114 11.44 9.59 -3.22
N THR A 115 11.35 10.01 -1.95
CA THR A 115 12.47 10.65 -1.23
C THR A 115 13.37 9.65 -0.48
N GLY A 116 12.97 8.38 -0.39
CA GLY A 116 13.65 7.37 0.43
C GLY A 116 13.54 7.63 1.94
N GLU A 117 12.56 8.44 2.35
CA GLU A 117 12.25 8.70 3.75
C GLU A 117 11.23 7.71 4.32
N GLU A 118 10.55 6.93 3.45
CA GLU A 118 9.64 5.85 3.86
C GLU A 118 10.41 4.74 4.58
N LYS A 119 10.07 4.49 5.85
CA LYS A 119 10.63 3.35 6.59
C LYS A 119 9.57 2.57 7.35
N PHE A 120 8.31 2.99 7.32
CA PHE A 120 7.20 2.24 7.89
C PHE A 120 6.16 1.98 6.80
N HIS A 121 6.38 0.89 6.07
CA HIS A 121 5.54 0.57 4.93
C HIS A 121 4.10 0.23 5.36
N PRO A 122 3.08 0.55 4.54
CA PRO A 122 1.68 0.31 4.89
C PRO A 122 1.35 -1.14 5.27
N PHE A 123 2.03 -2.13 4.67
CA PHE A 123 1.82 -3.54 5.01
C PHE A 123 2.21 -3.90 6.45
N PHE A 124 3.05 -3.11 7.11
CA PHE A 124 3.32 -3.27 8.54
C PHE A 124 2.08 -3.02 9.37
N LEU A 125 1.27 -2.01 9.01
CA LEU A 125 0.03 -1.71 9.72
C LEU A 125 -1.01 -2.82 9.52
N GLU A 126 -1.04 -3.43 8.34
CA GLU A 126 -1.89 -4.60 8.07
C GLU A 126 -1.48 -5.82 8.90
N ILE A 127 -0.17 -6.08 9.03
CA ILE A 127 0.35 -7.15 9.88
C ILE A 127 -0.03 -6.87 11.35
N LEU A 128 0.18 -5.64 11.83
CA LEU A 128 -0.20 -5.25 13.18
C LEU A 128 -1.70 -5.43 13.41
N GLN A 129 -2.55 -5.02 12.47
CA GLN A 129 -3.99 -5.22 12.58
C GLN A 129 -4.35 -6.71 12.64
N ALA A 130 -3.74 -7.55 11.81
CA ALA A 130 -3.96 -9.00 11.87
C ALA A 130 -3.51 -9.61 13.21
N PHE A 131 -2.36 -9.17 13.74
CA PHE A 131 -1.86 -9.62 15.05
C PHE A 131 -2.78 -9.19 16.20
N SER A 132 -3.39 -8.00 16.11
CA SER A 132 -4.35 -7.50 17.09
C SER A 132 -5.57 -8.43 17.24
N LEU A 133 -5.93 -9.13 16.17
CA LEU A 133 -7.10 -10.02 16.10
C LEU A 133 -6.81 -11.46 16.56
N VAL A 134 -5.56 -11.79 16.90
CA VAL A 134 -5.17 -13.14 17.40
C VAL A 134 -5.66 -13.35 18.83
N ASN A 135 -5.62 -12.31 19.65
CA ASN A 135 -5.94 -12.35 21.07
C ASN A 135 -7.25 -11.61 21.37
N LYS A 136 -7.78 -11.80 22.59
CA LYS A 136 -8.85 -10.93 23.10
C LYS A 136 -8.32 -9.51 23.25
N ARG A 137 -9.19 -8.52 23.08
CA ARG A 137 -8.85 -7.12 23.30
C ARG A 137 -8.44 -6.87 24.75
N THR A 138 -7.34 -6.17 24.95
CA THR A 138 -6.91 -5.59 26.21
C THR A 138 -7.40 -4.14 26.29
N PHE A 139 -7.75 -3.68 27.50
CA PHE A 139 -8.22 -2.32 27.73
C PHE A 139 -7.25 -1.64 28.70
N GLU A 140 -6.11 -1.19 28.16
CA GLU A 140 -5.04 -0.53 28.92
C GLU A 140 -4.84 0.88 28.39
N ALA A 141 -4.70 1.87 29.28
CA ALA A 141 -4.54 3.29 28.92
C ALA A 141 -3.08 3.73 28.92
N LYS A 142 -2.14 2.78 28.81
CA LYS A 142 -0.70 3.03 28.75
C LYS A 142 -0.37 3.82 27.47
N PRO A 143 0.28 4.98 27.55
CA PRO A 143 0.67 5.76 26.38
C PRO A 143 1.81 5.07 25.63
N LEU A 144 1.74 5.06 24.29
CA LEU A 144 2.75 4.40 23.46
C LEU A 144 4.00 5.28 23.24
N LEU A 145 3.93 6.59 23.49
CA LEU A 145 4.96 7.55 23.09
C LEU A 145 6.39 7.13 23.49
N ASP A 146 6.57 6.64 24.71
CA ASP A 146 7.89 6.21 25.23
C ASP A 146 8.42 4.95 24.54
N ASP A 147 7.53 4.07 24.08
CA ASP A 147 7.85 2.81 23.41
C ASP A 147 7.68 2.89 21.88
N ALA A 148 7.27 4.04 21.33
CA ALA A 148 6.92 4.20 19.92
C ALA A 148 8.13 3.98 19.00
N GLU A 149 9.30 4.53 19.36
CA GLU A 149 10.54 4.30 18.60
C GLU A 149 10.94 2.81 18.62
N LYS A 150 10.73 2.13 19.74
CA LYS A 150 10.99 0.69 19.85
C LYS A 150 10.09 -0.12 18.92
N LEU A 151 8.77 0.13 18.92
CA LEU A 151 7.85 -0.53 18.00
C LEU A 151 8.20 -0.25 16.53
N TYR A 152 8.55 0.99 16.22
CA TYR A 152 8.96 1.40 14.88
C TYR A 152 10.20 0.63 14.39
N GLU A 153 11.23 0.57 15.22
CA GLU A 153 12.48 -0.15 14.91
C GLU A 153 12.27 -1.67 14.83
N GLU A 154 11.45 -2.25 15.71
CA GLU A 154 11.07 -3.67 15.65
C GLU A 154 10.35 -4.01 14.35
N MET A 155 9.38 -3.18 13.92
CA MET A 155 8.68 -3.40 12.65
C MET A 155 9.61 -3.24 11.45
N ARG A 156 10.52 -2.25 11.47
CA ARG A 156 11.53 -2.08 10.41
C ARG A 156 12.43 -3.31 10.31
N GLU A 157 12.95 -3.78 11.43
CA GLU A 157 13.79 -4.98 11.48
C GLU A 157 13.04 -6.21 10.96
N ILE A 158 11.78 -6.41 11.38
CA ILE A 158 10.95 -7.51 10.87
C ILE A 158 10.77 -7.40 9.35
N GLY A 159 10.53 -6.20 8.82
CA GLY A 159 10.44 -5.97 7.37
C GLY A 159 11.71 -6.38 6.62
N GLU A 160 12.88 -5.98 7.15
CA GLU A 160 14.18 -6.39 6.60
C GLU A 160 14.35 -7.91 6.62
N LEU A 161 13.99 -8.56 7.73
CA LEU A 161 14.06 -10.01 7.90
C LEU A 161 13.11 -10.77 6.96
N ILE A 162 11.91 -10.23 6.68
CA ILE A 162 10.96 -10.80 5.71
C ILE A 162 11.60 -10.89 4.32
N SER A 163 12.34 -9.86 3.89
CA SER A 163 13.05 -9.89 2.60
C SER A 163 14.30 -10.75 2.65
N MET A 164 15.13 -10.61 3.70
CA MET A 164 16.43 -11.28 3.78
C MET A 164 16.32 -12.79 3.95
N ARG A 165 15.27 -13.32 4.62
CA ARG A 165 15.08 -14.78 4.76
C ARG A 165 14.92 -15.49 3.41
N HIS A 166 14.49 -14.78 2.37
CA HIS A 166 14.43 -15.31 1.00
C HIS A 166 15.81 -15.58 0.39
N LEU A 167 16.89 -15.15 1.02
CA LEU A 167 18.26 -15.50 0.62
C LEU A 167 18.68 -16.90 1.10
N ASP A 168 17.84 -17.58 1.89
CA ASP A 168 18.05 -18.98 2.32
C ASP A 168 17.74 -19.95 1.15
N ILE A 169 18.55 -19.83 0.10
CA ILE A 169 18.38 -20.58 -1.15
C ILE A 169 18.68 -22.06 -0.88
N PRO A 170 17.76 -23.00 -1.17
CA PRO A 170 17.97 -24.42 -0.93
C PRO A 170 19.27 -24.96 -1.54
N ALA A 171 19.97 -25.83 -0.81
CA ALA A 171 21.24 -26.41 -1.24
C ALA A 171 21.13 -27.28 -2.51
N SER A 172 19.93 -27.78 -2.81
CA SER A 172 19.63 -28.53 -4.03
C SER A 172 19.71 -27.68 -5.30
N LEU A 173 19.44 -26.37 -5.22
CA LEU A 173 19.42 -25.46 -6.37
C LEU A 173 20.84 -24.97 -6.66
N ASN A 174 21.45 -25.46 -7.74
CA ASN A 174 22.83 -25.12 -8.09
C ASN A 174 23.02 -24.72 -9.55
N SER A 175 22.06 -25.02 -10.43
CA SER A 175 22.08 -24.54 -11.81
C SER A 175 21.70 -23.06 -11.88
N LYS A 176 22.09 -22.39 -12.97
CA LYS A 176 21.75 -20.98 -13.19
C LYS A 176 20.25 -20.81 -13.36
N GLU A 177 19.63 -21.75 -14.06
CA GLU A 177 18.20 -21.82 -14.33
C GLU A 177 17.41 -21.96 -13.02
N ASP A 178 17.80 -22.88 -12.14
CA ASP A 178 17.15 -23.07 -10.83
C ASP A 178 17.24 -21.81 -9.95
N ILE A 179 18.42 -21.18 -9.92
CA ILE A 179 18.64 -19.96 -9.14
C ILE A 179 17.80 -18.80 -9.69
N ASN A 180 17.71 -18.66 -11.01
CA ASN A 180 16.88 -17.63 -11.65
C ASN A 180 15.39 -17.87 -11.38
N ALA A 181 14.93 -19.13 -11.45
CA ALA A 181 13.55 -19.51 -11.14
C ALA A 181 13.21 -19.21 -9.67
N TYR A 182 14.11 -19.54 -8.75
CA TYR A 182 13.97 -19.22 -7.33
C TYR A 182 13.91 -17.70 -7.10
N ARG A 183 14.79 -16.94 -7.76
CA ARG A 183 14.79 -15.47 -7.68
C ARG A 183 13.49 -14.87 -8.16
N LEU A 184 12.98 -15.27 -9.32
CA LEU A 184 11.70 -14.78 -9.85
C LEU A 184 10.55 -15.05 -8.87
N ARG A 185 10.56 -16.23 -8.24
CA ARG A 185 9.59 -16.59 -7.21
C ARG A 185 9.70 -15.67 -5.99
N THR A 186 10.89 -15.43 -5.46
CA THR A 186 11.07 -14.56 -4.29
C THR A 186 10.78 -13.10 -4.59
N ASP A 187 11.02 -12.65 -5.83
CA ASP A 187 10.64 -11.32 -6.30
C ASP A 187 9.10 -11.19 -6.29
N MET A 188 8.36 -12.18 -6.79
CA MET A 188 6.89 -12.22 -6.72
C MET A 188 6.36 -12.18 -5.28
N MET A 189 6.98 -12.93 -4.37
CA MET A 189 6.61 -12.93 -2.95
C MET A 189 6.89 -11.57 -2.30
N SER A 190 8.00 -10.91 -2.64
CA SER A 190 8.34 -9.58 -2.15
C SER A 190 7.34 -8.53 -2.65
N HIS A 191 6.97 -8.60 -3.94
CA HIS A 191 5.90 -7.76 -4.51
C HIS A 191 4.57 -7.98 -3.81
N THR A 192 4.18 -9.24 -3.57
CA THR A 192 2.96 -9.59 -2.83
C THR A 192 2.98 -9.02 -1.40
N THR A 193 4.15 -9.01 -0.76
CA THR A 193 4.29 -8.51 0.61
C THR A 193 4.07 -7.00 0.71
N ALA A 194 4.64 -6.21 -0.21
CA ALA A 194 4.77 -4.76 -0.01
C ALA A 194 3.98 -3.89 -0.99
N VAL A 195 3.67 -4.37 -2.21
CA VAL A 195 2.98 -3.58 -3.23
C VAL A 195 1.47 -3.75 -3.07
N ARG A 196 0.73 -2.63 -3.06
CA ARG A 196 -0.74 -2.60 -2.88
C ARG A 196 -1.46 -1.96 -4.06
N ASN A 197 -0.95 -0.84 -4.54
CA ASN A 197 -1.52 -0.13 -5.66
C ASN A 197 -1.18 -0.81 -6.99
N TRP A 198 -2.21 -1.10 -7.77
CA TRP A 198 -2.07 -1.60 -9.15
C TRP A 198 -2.26 -0.50 -10.20
N ALA A 199 -2.70 0.70 -9.78
CA ALA A 199 -2.84 1.88 -10.63
C ALA A 199 -2.85 3.17 -9.79
N TYR A 200 -2.94 4.33 -10.43
CA TYR A 200 -3.20 5.60 -9.71
C TYR A 200 -4.57 5.58 -9.04
N LEU A 201 -4.73 6.30 -7.93
CA LEU A 201 -5.96 6.26 -7.12
C LEU A 201 -7.24 6.55 -7.93
N HIS A 202 -7.21 7.56 -8.80
CA HIS A 202 -8.36 7.88 -9.65
C HIS A 202 -8.69 6.76 -10.66
N GLN A 203 -7.70 6.00 -11.14
CA GLN A 203 -7.90 4.86 -12.02
C GLN A 203 -8.48 3.68 -11.24
N MET A 204 -7.99 3.42 -10.03
CA MET A 204 -8.53 2.38 -9.14
C MET A 204 -9.99 2.66 -8.81
N LYS A 205 -10.34 3.87 -8.35
CA LYS A 205 -11.74 4.29 -8.07
C LYS A 205 -12.63 4.11 -9.31
N ARG A 206 -12.17 4.58 -10.48
CA ARG A 206 -12.94 4.47 -11.75
C ARG A 206 -13.19 3.01 -12.13
N ILE A 207 -12.13 2.21 -12.29
CA ILE A 207 -12.25 0.82 -12.76
C ILE A 207 -13.08 -0.01 -11.78
N THR A 208 -12.91 0.19 -10.47
CA THR A 208 -13.69 -0.51 -9.45
C THR A 208 -15.18 -0.18 -9.56
N ASN A 209 -15.54 1.10 -9.73
CA ASN A 209 -16.93 1.51 -9.95
C ASN A 209 -17.51 1.00 -11.26
N ASP A 210 -16.75 1.05 -12.36
CA ASP A 210 -17.18 0.55 -13.66
C ASP A 210 -17.50 -0.95 -13.56
N ILE A 211 -16.61 -1.73 -12.94
CA ILE A 211 -16.79 -3.16 -12.72
C ILE A 211 -17.97 -3.45 -11.78
N ALA A 212 -18.09 -2.72 -10.67
CA ALA A 212 -19.22 -2.87 -9.74
C ALA A 212 -20.57 -2.60 -10.44
N THR A 213 -20.61 -1.59 -11.31
CA THR A 213 -21.82 -1.24 -12.10
C THR A 213 -22.24 -2.38 -13.03
N LEU A 214 -21.28 -3.08 -13.65
CA LEU A 214 -21.58 -4.17 -14.58
C LEU A 214 -22.27 -5.37 -13.91
N ILE A 215 -22.09 -5.56 -12.61
CA ILE A 215 -22.66 -6.69 -11.84
C ILE A 215 -23.72 -6.27 -10.81
N ASP A 216 -24.03 -4.97 -10.71
CA ASP A 216 -24.78 -4.42 -9.59
C ASP A 216 -26.15 -5.09 -9.38
N SER A 217 -26.87 -5.37 -10.47
CA SER A 217 -28.18 -6.03 -10.41
C SER A 217 -28.08 -7.43 -9.80
N ASP A 218 -27.18 -8.27 -10.29
CA ASP A 218 -27.03 -9.65 -9.82
C ASP A 218 -26.46 -9.67 -8.40
N PHE A 219 -25.54 -8.75 -8.10
CA PHE A 219 -24.97 -8.59 -6.78
C PHE A 219 -26.05 -8.20 -5.76
N LYS A 220 -26.94 -7.27 -6.12
CA LYS A 220 -28.08 -6.86 -5.29
C LYS A 220 -29.10 -7.98 -5.10
N ASP A 221 -29.36 -8.79 -6.13
CA ASP A 221 -30.23 -9.96 -6.01
C ASP A 221 -29.67 -11.01 -5.03
N ILE A 222 -28.34 -11.17 -4.97
CA ILE A 222 -27.67 -12.15 -4.11
C ILE A 222 -27.51 -11.63 -2.67
N TYR A 223 -27.02 -10.41 -2.50
CA TYR A 223 -26.60 -9.87 -1.20
C TYR A 223 -27.61 -8.87 -0.59
N GLY A 224 -28.62 -8.44 -1.34
CA GLY A 224 -29.56 -7.40 -0.89
C GLY A 224 -28.95 -6.00 -0.79
N VAL A 225 -27.75 -5.81 -1.34
CA VAL A 225 -26.95 -4.57 -1.29
C VAL A 225 -26.45 -4.26 -2.70
N SER A 226 -26.50 -3.01 -3.13
CA SER A 226 -25.86 -2.56 -4.37
C SER A 226 -24.32 -2.64 -4.24
N ALA A 227 -23.67 -3.25 -5.23
CA ALA A 227 -22.21 -3.25 -5.33
C ALA A 227 -21.68 -1.82 -5.45
N VAL A 228 -22.34 -0.98 -6.27
CA VAL A 228 -21.96 0.43 -6.46
C VAL A 228 -22.09 1.21 -5.15
N ALA A 229 -23.18 1.01 -4.40
CA ALA A 229 -23.36 1.66 -3.09
C ALA A 229 -22.26 1.22 -2.12
N LEU A 230 -21.93 -0.07 -2.05
CA LEU A 230 -20.86 -0.59 -1.19
C LEU A 230 -19.51 0.06 -1.49
N MET A 231 -19.10 0.12 -2.76
CA MET A 231 -17.82 0.75 -3.15
C MET A 231 -17.80 2.24 -2.81
N LYS A 232 -18.91 2.94 -3.08
CA LYS A 232 -19.05 4.37 -2.77
C LYS A 232 -18.90 4.63 -1.28
N ILE A 233 -19.55 3.84 -0.41
CA ILE A 233 -19.45 3.97 1.04
C ILE A 233 -18.00 3.81 1.51
N PHE A 234 -17.24 2.85 0.97
CA PHE A 234 -15.83 2.70 1.33
C PHE A 234 -14.99 3.91 0.92
N PHE A 235 -15.25 4.49 -0.26
CA PHE A 235 -14.57 5.71 -0.69
C PHE A 235 -14.92 6.90 0.20
N ASP A 236 -16.19 7.09 0.51
CA ASP A 236 -16.66 8.19 1.36
C ASP A 236 -16.12 8.06 2.79
N LEU A 237 -16.08 6.85 3.35
CA LEU A 237 -15.53 6.62 4.69
C LEU A 237 -14.02 6.93 4.74
N CYS A 238 -13.25 6.50 3.73
CA CYS A 238 -11.83 6.86 3.60
C CYS A 238 -11.62 8.38 3.57
N ASP A 239 -12.41 9.09 2.75
CA ASP A 239 -12.30 10.54 2.61
C ASP A 239 -12.68 11.23 3.96
N GLN A 240 -13.73 10.78 4.64
CA GLN A 240 -14.10 11.26 5.98
C GLN A 240 -13.01 11.01 7.04
N ARG A 241 -12.27 9.91 6.96
CA ARG A 241 -11.17 9.64 7.91
C ARG A 241 -10.05 10.65 7.77
N ASN A 242 -9.73 11.06 6.53
CA ASN A 242 -8.77 12.11 6.28
C ASN A 242 -9.23 13.45 6.84
N ASP A 243 -10.51 13.80 6.70
CA ASP A 243 -11.08 15.03 7.25
C ASP A 243 -10.98 15.07 8.79
N LEU A 244 -11.37 13.98 9.46
CA LEU A 244 -11.29 13.87 10.92
C LEU A 244 -9.84 13.90 11.43
N LEU A 245 -8.92 13.26 10.72
CA LEU A 245 -7.49 13.34 11.05
C LEU A 245 -6.97 14.78 10.91
N ASN A 246 -7.33 15.47 9.83
CA ASN A 246 -6.94 16.86 9.62
C ASN A 246 -7.54 17.79 10.70
N GLU A 247 -8.78 17.56 11.10
CA GLU A 247 -9.42 18.29 12.21
C GLU A 247 -8.66 18.07 13.52
N HIS A 248 -8.37 16.82 13.86
CA HIS A 248 -7.61 16.46 15.06
C HIS A 248 -6.22 17.12 15.06
N LEU A 249 -5.47 17.01 13.96
CA LEU A 249 -4.16 17.65 13.83
C LEU A 249 -4.26 19.18 13.91
N SER A 250 -5.35 19.78 13.43
CA SER A 250 -5.61 21.21 13.58
C SER A 250 -5.82 21.60 15.05
N LYS A 251 -6.62 20.84 15.80
CA LYS A 251 -6.83 21.00 17.25
C LYS A 251 -5.51 20.93 18.01
N VAL A 252 -4.70 19.89 17.74
CA VAL A 252 -3.38 19.71 18.36
C VAL A 252 -2.44 20.88 18.05
N ARG A 253 -2.36 21.30 16.78
CA ARG A 253 -1.58 22.48 16.38
C ARG A 253 -2.08 23.75 17.07
N GLY A 254 -3.38 23.86 17.37
CA GLY A 254 -4.01 25.00 18.02
C GLY A 254 -3.36 25.33 19.36
N PHE A 255 -3.36 24.38 20.29
CA PHE A 255 -2.72 24.58 21.60
C PHE A 255 -1.19 24.52 21.52
N TYR A 256 -0.60 23.70 20.63
CA TYR A 256 0.86 23.64 20.47
C TYR A 256 1.48 24.97 19.98
N LYS A 257 0.76 25.74 19.16
CA LYS A 257 1.19 27.09 18.74
C LYS A 257 1.35 28.05 19.94
N ARG A 258 0.65 27.79 21.05
CA ARG A 258 0.71 28.55 22.31
C ARG A 258 1.89 28.16 23.20
N ARG A 259 2.81 27.29 22.77
CA ARG A 259 3.99 26.84 23.56
C ARG A 259 4.85 27.97 24.17
N ARG A 260 4.81 29.17 23.58
CA ARG A 260 5.54 30.34 24.08
C ARG A 260 4.76 31.14 25.11
N ASP A 261 3.45 30.94 25.20
CA ASP A 261 2.55 31.64 26.11
C ASP A 261 2.64 31.02 27.52
N ASP A 262 1.85 31.54 28.45
CA ASP A 262 1.71 31.03 29.81
C ASP A 262 0.99 29.66 29.84
N TYR A 263 1.31 28.80 30.80
CA TYR A 263 0.73 27.46 30.91
C TYR A 263 -0.80 27.48 31.04
N LYS A 264 -1.38 28.51 31.69
CA LYS A 264 -2.84 28.68 31.78
C LYS A 264 -3.46 28.95 30.42
N VAL A 265 -2.77 29.68 29.54
CA VAL A 265 -3.22 29.95 28.16
C VAL A 265 -3.16 28.67 27.32
N ILE A 266 -2.12 27.85 27.51
CA ILE A 266 -2.01 26.54 26.84
C ILE A 266 -3.17 25.63 27.26
N LEU A 267 -3.43 25.53 28.55
CA LEU A 267 -4.51 24.71 29.12
C LEU A 267 -5.90 25.21 28.71
N GLN A 268 -6.11 26.52 28.63
CA GLN A 268 -7.36 27.07 28.10
C GLN A 268 -7.54 26.70 26.62
N ALA A 269 -6.51 26.87 25.79
CA ALA A 269 -6.57 26.49 24.38
C ALA A 269 -6.79 24.98 24.20
N TYR A 270 -6.30 24.16 25.13
CA TYR A 270 -6.57 22.72 25.15
C TYR A 270 -8.05 22.41 25.48
N ASN A 271 -8.61 23.02 26.53
CA ASN A 271 -10.03 22.89 26.87
C ASN A 271 -10.94 23.34 25.71
N ASP A 272 -10.58 24.42 25.02
CA ASP A 272 -11.33 24.93 23.87
C ASP A 272 -11.27 23.97 22.67
N ALA A 273 -10.14 23.27 22.48
CA ALA A 273 -9.94 22.34 21.39
C ALA A 273 -10.63 20.98 21.61
N PHE A 274 -10.76 20.56 22.88
CA PHE A 274 -11.39 19.30 23.28
C PHE A 274 -12.47 19.54 24.35
N PRO A 275 -13.58 20.22 24.01
CA PRO A 275 -14.63 20.59 24.95
C PRO A 275 -15.38 19.38 25.54
N GLU A 276 -15.27 18.21 24.91
CA GLU A 276 -15.82 16.95 25.40
C GLU A 276 -15.05 16.37 26.61
N ASN A 277 -13.83 16.85 26.86
CA ASN A 277 -13.05 16.45 28.03
C ASN A 277 -13.54 17.19 29.28
N ILE A 278 -13.23 16.63 30.46
CA ILE A 278 -13.42 17.35 31.72
C ILE A 278 -12.52 18.58 31.69
N ALA A 279 -13.13 19.77 31.67
CA ALA A 279 -12.40 21.02 31.55
C ALA A 279 -11.48 21.25 32.77
N LEU A 280 -10.21 21.53 32.50
CA LEU A 280 -9.22 21.86 33.51
C LEU A 280 -9.46 23.30 34.01
N LYS A 281 -9.88 23.46 35.28
CA LYS A 281 -10.22 24.76 35.89
C LYS A 281 -9.84 24.79 37.37
N GLY A 282 -9.57 25.99 37.88
CA GLY A 282 -9.26 26.20 39.30
C GLY A 282 -8.06 25.36 39.74
N ASP A 283 -8.22 24.60 40.81
CA ASP A 283 -7.14 23.81 41.42
C ASP A 283 -6.56 22.75 40.47
N SER A 284 -7.37 22.16 39.57
CA SER A 284 -6.90 21.14 38.63
C SER A 284 -5.88 21.66 37.61
N VAL A 285 -5.90 22.97 37.33
CA VAL A 285 -4.89 23.62 36.46
C VAL A 285 -3.52 23.60 37.13
N GLU A 286 -3.50 23.88 38.44
CA GLU A 286 -2.26 23.88 39.21
C GLU A 286 -1.77 22.45 39.46
N GLU A 287 -2.66 21.49 39.71
CA GLU A 287 -2.31 20.07 39.84
C GLU A 287 -1.64 19.51 38.58
N ILE A 288 -2.22 19.75 37.40
CA ILE A 288 -1.62 19.32 36.13
C ILE A 288 -0.28 20.00 35.88
N TRP A 289 -0.14 21.26 36.30
CA TRP A 289 1.13 21.98 36.17
C TRP A 289 2.23 21.42 37.07
N GLU A 290 1.90 21.04 38.30
CA GLU A 290 2.81 20.32 39.20
C GLU A 290 3.17 18.93 38.66
N LEU A 291 2.20 18.19 38.12
CA LEU A 291 2.43 16.87 37.50
C LEU A 291 3.36 16.97 36.28
N ALA A 292 3.27 18.05 35.51
CA ALA A 292 4.20 18.36 34.43
C ALA A 292 5.61 18.75 34.93
N GLY A 293 5.84 18.80 36.24
CA GLY A 293 7.10 19.21 36.85
C GLY A 293 7.40 20.70 36.69
N LYS A 294 6.35 21.53 36.51
CA LYS A 294 6.46 22.95 36.16
C LYS A 294 7.29 23.21 34.90
N ASP A 295 7.21 22.27 33.95
CA ASP A 295 7.85 22.38 32.66
C ASP A 295 6.81 22.42 31.53
N LYS A 296 6.92 23.43 30.67
CA LYS A 296 5.95 23.64 29.58
C LYS A 296 6.08 22.60 28.47
N GLU A 297 7.26 22.02 28.28
CA GLU A 297 7.47 20.97 27.28
C GLU A 297 6.77 19.70 27.74
N ASN A 298 7.00 19.28 28.98
CA ASN A 298 6.30 18.16 29.61
C ASN A 298 4.78 18.35 29.59
N LEU A 299 4.28 19.55 29.92
CA LEU A 299 2.87 19.86 29.84
C LEU A 299 2.32 19.62 28.42
N LEU A 300 3.01 20.12 27.40
CA LEU A 300 2.59 19.92 26.01
C LEU A 300 2.60 18.44 25.61
N TYR A 301 3.63 17.67 26.02
CA TYR A 301 3.66 16.23 25.76
C TYR A 301 2.50 15.51 26.44
N MET A 302 2.21 15.82 27.71
CA MET A 302 1.06 15.25 28.42
C MET A 302 -0.26 15.54 27.69
N LEU A 303 -0.46 16.77 27.21
CA LEU A 303 -1.67 17.15 26.48
C LEU A 303 -1.78 16.46 25.11
N ILE A 304 -0.65 16.28 24.41
CA ILE A 304 -0.58 15.52 23.16
C ILE A 304 -0.93 14.06 23.42
N CYS A 305 -0.29 13.42 24.40
CA CYS A 305 -0.59 12.02 24.76
C CYS A 305 -2.04 11.83 25.19
N HIS A 306 -2.61 12.78 25.95
CA HIS A 306 -4.02 12.72 26.30
C HIS A 306 -4.93 12.89 25.08
N SER A 307 -4.58 13.76 24.12
CA SER A 307 -5.31 13.86 22.86
C SER A 307 -5.19 12.59 22.01
N ASP A 308 -4.07 11.87 22.08
CA ASP A 308 -3.85 10.64 21.30
C ASP A 308 -4.82 9.51 21.69
N LEU A 309 -5.39 9.55 22.90
CA LEU A 309 -6.43 8.59 23.33
C LEU A 309 -7.69 8.65 22.45
N LYS A 310 -7.87 9.75 21.70
CA LYS A 310 -8.98 9.96 20.75
C LYS A 310 -8.67 9.46 19.34
N LEU A 311 -7.44 9.05 19.04
CA LEU A 311 -7.09 8.60 17.68
C LEU A 311 -7.93 7.40 17.23
N ARG A 312 -8.28 6.50 18.16
CA ARG A 312 -9.16 5.37 17.84
C ARG A 312 -10.53 5.81 17.30
N ASP A 313 -11.03 6.96 17.74
CA ASP A 313 -12.35 7.46 17.34
C ASP A 313 -12.31 7.99 15.89
N ILE A 314 -11.16 8.53 15.47
CA ILE A 314 -10.91 8.92 14.06
C ILE A 314 -11.01 7.70 13.17
N TYR A 315 -10.37 6.59 13.55
CA TYR A 315 -10.28 5.37 12.76
C TYR A 315 -11.49 4.42 12.94
N SER A 316 -12.48 4.82 13.74
CA SER A 316 -13.74 4.11 13.95
C SER A 316 -14.90 4.78 13.22
N PHE A 317 -15.95 4.02 12.93
CA PHE A 317 -17.22 4.53 12.44
C PHE A 317 -18.39 3.73 13.00
N SER A 318 -19.55 4.36 13.14
CA SER A 318 -20.79 3.70 13.54
C SER A 318 -21.65 3.32 12.34
N PHE A 319 -22.57 2.37 12.54
CA PHE A 319 -23.56 2.07 11.51
C PHE A 319 -24.49 3.25 11.24
N GLU A 320 -24.81 4.05 12.27
CA GLU A 320 -25.58 5.30 12.11
C GLU A 320 -24.91 6.27 11.13
N GLN A 321 -23.59 6.41 11.19
CA GLN A 321 -22.84 7.22 10.22
C GLN A 321 -22.98 6.67 8.81
N VAL A 322 -22.91 5.35 8.63
CA VAL A 322 -23.15 4.71 7.32
C VAL A 322 -24.58 4.96 6.84
N GLU A 323 -25.57 4.80 7.70
CA GLU A 323 -26.98 5.05 7.35
C GLU A 323 -27.21 6.48 6.86
N SER A 324 -26.50 7.47 7.41
CA SER A 324 -26.64 8.87 7.03
C SER A 324 -26.19 9.19 5.60
N ILE A 325 -25.31 8.36 5.03
CA ILE A 325 -24.77 8.52 3.68
C ILE A 325 -25.23 7.41 2.72
N LEU A 326 -25.95 6.41 3.22
CA LEU A 326 -26.48 5.30 2.45
C LEU A 326 -27.68 5.79 1.60
N PRO A 327 -27.77 5.42 0.31
CA PRO A 327 -28.95 5.75 -0.50
C PRO A 327 -30.23 5.16 0.11
N GLU A 328 -31.33 5.91 0.10
CA GLU A 328 -32.63 5.48 0.68
C GLU A 328 -33.17 4.16 0.08
N THR A 329 -32.74 3.83 -1.14
CA THR A 329 -33.12 2.60 -1.86
C THR A 329 -32.43 1.33 -1.35
N GLU A 330 -31.44 1.46 -0.46
CA GLU A 330 -30.67 0.34 0.06
C GLU A 330 -31.27 -0.24 1.33
N ASN A 331 -31.18 -1.57 1.47
CA ASN A 331 -31.65 -2.25 2.67
C ASN A 331 -30.61 -2.11 3.79
N LYS A 332 -30.93 -1.28 4.79
CA LYS A 332 -30.08 -1.06 5.97
C LYS A 332 -29.65 -2.36 6.66
N LYS A 333 -30.56 -3.32 6.82
CA LYS A 333 -30.26 -4.60 7.48
C LYS A 333 -29.23 -5.40 6.68
N SER A 334 -29.45 -5.56 5.38
CA SER A 334 -28.52 -6.27 4.50
C SER A 334 -27.16 -5.58 4.43
N PHE A 335 -27.12 -4.25 4.48
CA PHE A 335 -25.87 -3.50 4.50
C PHE A 335 -25.10 -3.71 5.81
N ARG A 336 -25.77 -3.73 6.96
CA ARG A 336 -25.14 -4.07 8.25
C ARG A 336 -24.58 -5.48 8.24
N GLU A 337 -25.34 -6.45 7.71
CA GLU A 337 -24.87 -7.83 7.56
C GLU A 337 -23.64 -7.94 6.65
N MET A 338 -23.58 -7.11 5.59
CA MET A 338 -22.40 -7.01 4.72
C MET A 338 -21.19 -6.43 5.46
N LEU A 339 -21.35 -5.38 6.25
CA LEU A 339 -20.26 -4.84 7.07
C LEU A 339 -19.77 -5.86 8.11
N ASP A 340 -20.69 -6.57 8.77
CA ASP A 340 -20.37 -7.65 9.70
C ASP A 340 -19.59 -8.78 9.00
N ARG A 341 -19.99 -9.14 7.77
CA ARG A 341 -19.26 -10.12 6.94
C ARG A 341 -17.81 -9.66 6.68
N LEU A 342 -17.62 -8.38 6.43
CA LEU A 342 -16.31 -7.78 6.14
C LEU A 342 -15.50 -7.39 7.39
N SER A 343 -15.98 -7.78 8.57
CA SER A 343 -15.37 -7.43 9.86
C SER A 343 -14.93 -8.65 10.65
N TYR A 344 -13.75 -8.61 11.26
CA TYR A 344 -13.32 -9.56 12.28
C TYR A 344 -13.70 -9.10 13.69
N GLN A 345 -13.78 -10.05 14.62
CA GLN A 345 -13.77 -9.79 16.06
C GLN A 345 -12.42 -10.17 16.68
N PHE A 346 -12.12 -9.58 17.83
CA PHE A 346 -10.91 -9.92 18.59
C PHE A 346 -10.90 -11.39 19.01
N GLY A 347 -9.88 -12.13 18.55
CA GLY A 347 -9.73 -13.56 18.78
C GLY A 347 -10.09 -14.44 17.58
N ASP A 348 -10.70 -13.88 16.53
CA ASP A 348 -11.08 -14.64 15.33
C ASP A 348 -9.87 -15.27 14.62
N LEU A 349 -8.70 -14.62 14.70
CA LEU A 349 -7.46 -15.10 14.07
C LEU A 349 -6.60 -15.95 15.01
N LYS A 350 -7.11 -16.40 16.16
CA LYS A 350 -6.35 -17.20 17.14
C LYS A 350 -5.72 -18.47 16.56
N LYS A 351 -6.38 -19.11 15.59
CA LYS A 351 -5.92 -20.35 14.94
C LYS A 351 -5.12 -20.10 13.66
N GLN A 352 -5.00 -18.84 13.22
CA GLN A 352 -4.30 -18.51 11.99
C GLN A 352 -2.80 -18.75 12.16
N ASN A 353 -2.15 -19.35 11.16
CA ASN A 353 -0.70 -19.38 11.12
C ASN A 353 -0.17 -17.96 10.91
N LYS A 354 0.49 -17.41 11.92
CA LYS A 354 1.03 -16.05 11.89
C LYS A 354 1.95 -15.82 10.70
N GLU A 355 2.78 -16.80 10.32
CA GLU A 355 3.69 -16.65 9.19
C GLU A 355 2.95 -16.44 7.85
N HIS A 356 1.76 -17.02 7.70
CA HIS A 356 0.97 -16.87 6.48
C HIS A 356 0.46 -15.43 6.29
N ILE A 357 0.32 -14.65 7.38
CA ILE A 357 -0.15 -13.25 7.34
C ILE A 357 0.70 -12.39 6.40
N ILE A 358 1.99 -12.70 6.22
CA ILE A 358 2.89 -11.90 5.37
C ILE A 358 2.46 -11.90 3.90
N LEU A 359 2.00 -13.05 3.40
CA LEU A 359 1.69 -13.24 1.98
C LEU A 359 0.19 -13.51 1.73
N ASP A 360 -0.59 -13.63 2.80
CA ASP A 360 -2.01 -13.98 2.81
C ASP A 360 -2.68 -13.29 4.00
N ASN A 361 -2.59 -11.96 4.04
CA ASN A 361 -3.05 -11.21 5.19
C ASN A 361 -4.59 -11.23 5.23
N PRO A 362 -5.24 -11.81 6.27
CA PRO A 362 -6.69 -11.88 6.30
C PRO A 362 -7.39 -10.50 6.26
N VAL A 363 -6.71 -9.44 6.72
CA VAL A 363 -7.27 -8.08 6.75
C VAL A 363 -7.39 -7.43 5.37
N SER A 364 -6.75 -7.95 4.32
CA SER A 364 -6.99 -7.45 2.95
C SER A 364 -8.38 -7.83 2.44
N HIS A 365 -8.96 -8.91 2.96
CA HIS A 365 -10.27 -9.44 2.56
C HIS A 365 -11.39 -8.97 3.50
N ARG A 366 -11.07 -8.80 4.79
CA ARG A 366 -11.99 -8.33 5.84
C ARG A 366 -11.28 -7.23 6.65
N PRO A 367 -11.30 -5.99 6.15
CA PRO A 367 -10.43 -4.90 6.64
C PRO A 367 -10.92 -4.28 7.95
N PHE A 368 -12.13 -4.61 8.39
CA PHE A 368 -12.75 -4.01 9.56
C PHE A 368 -12.61 -4.89 10.80
N ILE A 369 -12.64 -4.25 11.95
CA ILE A 369 -12.77 -4.87 13.26
C ILE A 369 -14.13 -4.44 13.80
N LYS A 370 -15.00 -5.39 14.10
CA LYS A 370 -16.25 -5.12 14.81
C LYS A 370 -15.93 -4.91 16.28
N VAL A 371 -16.08 -3.67 16.74
CA VAL A 371 -15.69 -3.25 18.09
C VAL A 371 -16.81 -3.54 19.08
N ASP A 372 -18.04 -3.25 18.69
CA ASP A 372 -19.26 -3.59 19.43
C ASP A 372 -20.42 -3.89 18.45
N ASN A 373 -21.68 -3.78 18.89
CA ASN A 373 -22.83 -4.09 18.05
C ASN A 373 -23.04 -3.10 16.89
N ASP A 374 -22.61 -1.85 17.05
CA ASP A 374 -22.91 -0.75 16.12
C ASP A 374 -21.67 0.03 15.67
N SER A 375 -20.48 -0.35 16.13
CA SER A 375 -19.22 0.31 15.75
C SER A 375 -18.18 -0.63 15.15
N TYR A 376 -17.45 -0.08 14.19
CA TYR A 376 -16.42 -0.74 13.41
C TYR A 376 -15.14 0.11 13.43
N PHE A 377 -14.00 -0.53 13.28
CA PHE A 377 -12.69 0.11 13.24
C PHE A 377 -11.85 -0.44 12.09
N SER A 378 -10.98 0.38 11.51
CA SER A 378 -9.88 -0.10 10.68
C SER A 378 -8.68 0.81 10.85
N ALA A 379 -7.47 0.26 10.98
CA ALA A 379 -6.25 1.05 10.98
C ALA A 379 -5.81 1.38 9.55
N ILE A 380 -6.18 0.53 8.60
CA ILE A 380 -5.63 0.48 7.25
C ILE A 380 -6.41 1.34 6.24
N TRP A 381 -7.10 2.40 6.69
CA TRP A 381 -7.87 3.28 5.79
C TRP A 381 -7.03 3.86 4.64
N GLY A 382 -5.75 4.15 4.89
CA GLY A 382 -4.82 4.63 3.85
C GLY A 382 -4.56 3.61 2.75
N SER A 383 -4.74 2.32 3.03
CA SER A 383 -4.53 1.22 2.08
C SER A 383 -5.81 0.52 1.65
N LEU A 384 -6.95 0.78 2.31
CA LEU A 384 -8.25 0.15 2.03
C LEU A 384 -8.61 0.26 0.55
N LEU A 385 -8.37 1.42 -0.06
CA LEU A 385 -8.68 1.71 -1.47
C LEU A 385 -7.95 0.82 -2.47
N HIS A 386 -6.86 0.18 -2.05
CA HIS A 386 -6.13 -0.79 -2.87
C HIS A 386 -6.84 -2.16 -2.92
N TYR A 387 -7.61 -2.48 -1.88
CA TYR A 387 -8.28 -3.78 -1.71
C TYR A 387 -9.73 -3.78 -2.13
N VAL A 388 -10.35 -2.63 -2.37
CA VAL A 388 -11.80 -2.54 -2.63
C VAL A 388 -12.21 -3.44 -3.82
N LEU A 389 -11.39 -3.53 -4.87
CA LEU A 389 -11.65 -4.44 -5.98
C LEU A 389 -11.49 -5.91 -5.57
N ASP A 390 -10.44 -6.24 -4.80
CA ASP A 390 -10.22 -7.61 -4.31
C ASP A 390 -11.36 -8.05 -3.40
N ILE A 391 -11.85 -7.19 -2.50
CA ILE A 391 -13.01 -7.43 -1.64
C ILE A 391 -14.27 -7.68 -2.48
N LEU A 392 -14.48 -6.88 -3.54
CA LEU A 392 -15.60 -7.11 -4.46
C LEU A 392 -15.47 -8.48 -5.16
N GLU A 393 -14.27 -8.83 -5.61
CA GLU A 393 -13.98 -10.13 -6.23
C GLU A 393 -14.18 -11.29 -5.25
N ASP A 394 -13.76 -11.18 -3.99
CA ASP A 394 -13.98 -12.20 -2.98
C ASP A 394 -15.47 -12.49 -2.81
N LEU A 395 -16.29 -11.45 -2.69
CA LEU A 395 -17.74 -11.58 -2.59
C LEU A 395 -18.30 -12.23 -3.86
N VAL A 396 -17.91 -11.77 -5.04
CA VAL A 396 -18.32 -12.40 -6.31
C VAL A 396 -17.98 -13.89 -6.37
N TRP A 397 -16.85 -14.31 -5.79
CA TRP A 397 -16.33 -15.68 -5.86
C TRP A 397 -17.10 -16.67 -4.99
N GLU A 398 -17.91 -16.19 -4.05
CA GLU A 398 -18.78 -17.02 -3.20
C GLU A 398 -19.99 -17.59 -3.96
N ASN A 399 -20.31 -17.03 -5.12
CA ASN A 399 -21.42 -17.47 -5.95
C ASN A 399 -20.95 -17.84 -7.37
N ASP A 400 -21.07 -19.12 -7.74
CA ASP A 400 -20.58 -19.63 -9.03
C ASP A 400 -21.24 -18.94 -10.24
N SER A 401 -22.53 -18.59 -10.16
CA SER A 401 -23.25 -17.92 -11.26
C SER A 401 -22.71 -16.50 -11.46
N LEU A 402 -22.62 -15.74 -10.36
CA LEU A 402 -22.08 -14.38 -10.37
C LEU A 402 -20.61 -14.38 -10.82
N ARG A 403 -19.79 -15.29 -10.32
CA ARG A 403 -18.38 -15.46 -10.73
C ARG A 403 -18.24 -15.69 -12.23
N ASN A 404 -19.04 -16.61 -12.79
CA ASN A 404 -18.98 -16.92 -14.23
C ASN A 404 -19.43 -15.73 -15.09
N LYS A 405 -20.43 -14.96 -14.63
CA LYS A 405 -20.89 -13.74 -15.29
C LYS A 405 -19.84 -12.64 -15.20
N TYR A 406 -19.30 -12.40 -14.01
CA TYR A 406 -18.24 -11.44 -13.73
C TYR A 406 -17.02 -11.67 -14.62
N ALA A 407 -16.52 -12.91 -14.72
CA ALA A 407 -15.35 -13.22 -15.53
C ALA A 407 -15.53 -12.81 -17.00
N LYS A 408 -16.73 -13.03 -17.56
CA LYS A 408 -17.07 -12.61 -18.94
C LYS A 408 -17.17 -11.08 -19.06
N LEU A 409 -17.80 -10.42 -18.09
CA LEU A 409 -17.96 -8.97 -18.08
C LEU A 409 -16.61 -8.25 -17.91
N LYS A 410 -15.74 -8.72 -17.02
CA LYS A 410 -14.38 -8.19 -16.82
C LYS A 410 -13.51 -8.35 -18.06
N ALA A 411 -13.59 -9.51 -18.74
CA ALA A 411 -12.89 -9.72 -20.01
C ALA A 411 -13.38 -8.73 -21.09
N LYS A 412 -14.70 -8.63 -21.28
CA LYS A 412 -15.30 -7.68 -22.22
C LYS A 412 -14.92 -6.23 -21.89
N TYR A 413 -14.94 -5.85 -20.61
CA TYR A 413 -14.57 -4.52 -20.14
C TYR A 413 -13.12 -4.18 -20.48
N LEU A 414 -12.18 -5.12 -20.31
CA LEU A 414 -10.78 -4.93 -20.70
C LEU A 414 -10.70 -4.58 -22.20
N GLU A 415 -11.29 -5.41 -23.06
CA GLU A 415 -11.29 -5.20 -24.51
C GLU A 415 -11.92 -3.84 -24.91
N ASP A 416 -13.07 -3.52 -24.30
CA ASP A 416 -13.79 -2.27 -24.58
C ASP A 416 -12.98 -1.04 -24.12
N GLN A 417 -12.30 -1.11 -22.98
CA GLN A 417 -11.47 -0.01 -22.47
C GLN A 417 -10.18 0.18 -23.28
N THR A 418 -9.51 -0.90 -23.69
CA THR A 418 -8.31 -0.80 -24.53
C THR A 418 -8.64 -0.15 -25.86
N GLU A 419 -9.72 -0.60 -26.52
CA GLU A 419 -10.21 0.01 -27.77
C GLU A 419 -10.51 1.50 -27.57
N ARG A 420 -11.25 1.84 -26.51
CA ARG A 420 -11.58 3.23 -26.17
C ARG A 420 -10.34 4.09 -25.99
N LEU A 421 -9.32 3.58 -25.30
CA LEU A 421 -8.05 4.30 -25.09
C LEU A 421 -7.35 4.57 -26.43
N PHE A 422 -7.24 3.57 -27.30
CA PHE A 422 -6.65 3.79 -28.63
C PHE A 422 -7.45 4.80 -29.46
N ARG A 423 -8.78 4.69 -29.51
CA ARG A 423 -9.64 5.65 -30.22
C ARG A 423 -9.50 7.08 -29.69
N THR A 424 -9.34 7.22 -28.37
CA THR A 424 -9.22 8.54 -27.73
C THR A 424 -7.88 9.21 -28.02
N TYR A 425 -6.79 8.45 -27.96
CA TYR A 425 -5.43 9.02 -28.08
C TYR A 425 -4.84 8.94 -29.49
N PHE A 426 -5.44 8.13 -30.37
CA PHE A 426 -5.09 8.01 -31.79
C PHE A 426 -6.37 8.11 -32.65
N PRO A 427 -6.98 9.30 -32.74
CA PRO A 427 -8.28 9.47 -33.39
C PRO A 427 -8.26 9.16 -34.90
N ASP A 428 -7.10 9.33 -35.55
CA ASP A 428 -6.91 9.04 -36.97
C ASP A 428 -6.46 7.60 -37.24
N ALA A 429 -6.30 6.77 -36.20
CA ALA A 429 -5.89 5.38 -36.38
C ALA A 429 -7.04 4.51 -36.88
N GLU A 430 -6.72 3.60 -37.80
CA GLU A 430 -7.66 2.55 -38.19
C GLU A 430 -7.59 1.43 -37.16
N ILE A 431 -8.71 1.18 -36.46
CA ILE A 431 -8.78 0.24 -35.34
C ILE A 431 -9.74 -0.88 -35.71
N LYS A 432 -9.25 -2.13 -35.72
CA LYS A 432 -10.04 -3.34 -36.00
C LYS A 432 -9.96 -4.30 -34.83
N ARG A 433 -11.11 -4.80 -34.40
CA ARG A 433 -11.25 -5.69 -33.24
C ARG A 433 -11.67 -7.09 -33.68
N GLY A 434 -11.17 -8.11 -32.98
CA GLY A 434 -11.53 -9.51 -33.20
C GLY A 434 -11.24 -9.96 -34.63
N SER A 435 -10.06 -9.60 -35.15
CA SER A 435 -9.66 -9.87 -36.53
C SER A 435 -9.44 -11.37 -36.71
N LEU A 436 -10.30 -12.02 -37.48
CA LEU A 436 -10.16 -13.44 -37.80
C LEU A 436 -9.19 -13.64 -38.96
N TRP A 437 -8.28 -14.59 -38.80
CA TRP A 437 -7.29 -14.93 -39.82
C TRP A 437 -7.01 -16.43 -39.84
N LYS A 438 -6.61 -16.94 -41.01
CA LYS A 438 -6.25 -18.35 -41.18
C LYS A 438 -4.75 -18.48 -41.38
N GLU A 439 -4.14 -19.35 -40.60
CA GLU A 439 -2.72 -19.66 -40.75
C GLU A 439 -2.49 -20.40 -42.09
N PRO A 440 -1.67 -19.86 -43.02
CA PRO A 440 -1.55 -20.44 -44.37
C PRO A 440 -1.03 -21.89 -44.39
N LYS A 441 -0.21 -22.27 -43.40
CA LYS A 441 0.42 -23.59 -43.33
C LYS A 441 -0.54 -24.68 -42.84
N THR A 442 -1.40 -24.36 -41.87
CA THR A 442 -2.26 -25.34 -41.20
C THR A 442 -3.73 -25.21 -41.57
N GLY A 443 -4.13 -24.07 -42.15
CA GLY A 443 -5.52 -23.71 -42.40
C GLY A 443 -6.31 -23.38 -41.12
N LYS A 444 -5.67 -23.44 -39.93
CA LYS A 444 -6.32 -23.19 -38.66
C LYS A 444 -6.69 -21.71 -38.52
N GLU A 445 -7.92 -21.48 -38.07
CA GLU A 445 -8.43 -20.14 -37.81
C GLU A 445 -8.04 -19.66 -36.41
N TYR A 446 -7.63 -18.41 -36.33
CA TYR A 446 -7.25 -17.70 -35.14
C TYR A 446 -7.94 -16.33 -35.12
N GLU A 447 -7.98 -15.73 -33.94
CA GLU A 447 -8.51 -14.39 -33.70
C GLU A 447 -7.40 -13.55 -33.07
N ASN A 448 -7.30 -12.28 -33.48
CA ASN A 448 -6.53 -11.27 -32.77
C ASN A 448 -7.50 -10.28 -32.12
N ASP A 449 -7.26 -9.97 -30.85
CA ASP A 449 -8.15 -9.11 -30.06
C ASP A 449 -8.28 -7.70 -30.66
N LEU A 450 -7.14 -7.04 -30.93
CA LEU A 450 -7.13 -5.68 -31.49
C LEU A 450 -5.89 -5.42 -32.35
N ILE A 451 -6.10 -4.83 -33.53
CA ILE A 451 -5.03 -4.22 -34.35
C ILE A 451 -5.32 -2.74 -34.56
N VAL A 452 -4.28 -1.92 -34.39
CA VAL A 452 -4.32 -0.46 -34.52
C VAL A 452 -3.30 -0.03 -35.56
N LEU A 453 -3.76 0.61 -36.63
CA LEU A 453 -2.92 1.13 -37.70
C LEU A 453 -2.75 2.63 -37.52
N ILE A 454 -1.51 3.07 -37.32
CA ILE A 454 -1.13 4.48 -37.15
C ILE A 454 -0.14 4.80 -38.26
N ASP A 455 -0.59 5.52 -39.28
CA ASP A 455 0.20 5.82 -40.48
C ASP A 455 0.81 4.55 -41.11
N SER A 456 2.12 4.33 -40.91
CA SER A 456 2.87 3.20 -41.45
C SER A 456 3.16 2.09 -40.41
N PHE A 457 2.65 2.22 -39.19
CA PHE A 457 2.84 1.27 -38.09
C PHE A 457 1.57 0.48 -37.78
N ALA A 458 1.71 -0.82 -37.59
CA ALA A 458 0.66 -1.68 -37.05
C ALA A 458 1.01 -2.10 -35.62
N ILE A 459 0.14 -1.82 -34.67
CA ILE A 459 0.22 -2.30 -33.28
C ILE A 459 -0.75 -3.46 -33.12
N VAL A 460 -0.21 -4.62 -32.78
CA VAL A 460 -0.99 -5.83 -32.46
C VAL A 460 -1.11 -5.94 -30.96
N VAL A 461 -2.34 -6.02 -30.47
CA VAL A 461 -2.65 -6.09 -29.04
C VAL A 461 -3.38 -7.40 -28.77
N GLU A 462 -2.98 -8.05 -27.69
CA GLU A 462 -3.60 -9.26 -27.15
C GLU A 462 -3.89 -9.01 -25.66
N GLU A 463 -5.09 -9.38 -25.24
CA GLU A 463 -5.67 -8.97 -23.97
C GLU A 463 -5.92 -10.18 -23.09
N LYS A 464 -5.55 -10.07 -21.81
CA LYS A 464 -5.84 -11.09 -20.81
C LYS A 464 -6.25 -10.44 -19.50
N SER A 465 -7.46 -10.76 -19.06
CA SER A 465 -8.04 -10.29 -17.80
C SER A 465 -7.83 -11.27 -16.63
N GLY A 466 -7.07 -12.34 -16.85
CA GLY A 466 -6.80 -13.35 -15.84
C GLY A 466 -5.99 -12.80 -14.67
N VAL A 467 -6.18 -13.38 -13.50
CA VAL A 467 -5.53 -12.98 -12.25
C VAL A 467 -4.41 -13.96 -11.88
N ILE A 468 -3.36 -13.44 -11.26
CA ILE A 468 -2.35 -14.28 -10.63
C ILE A 468 -2.99 -14.91 -9.40
N SER A 469 -3.14 -16.24 -9.39
CA SER A 469 -3.75 -16.95 -8.26
C SER A 469 -2.99 -16.70 -6.95
N ASP A 470 -3.67 -16.69 -5.80
CA ASP A 470 -3.01 -16.47 -4.50
C ASP A 470 -1.90 -17.48 -4.20
N PRO A 471 -2.04 -18.79 -4.51
CA PRO A 471 -0.92 -19.72 -4.40
C PRO A 471 0.30 -19.27 -5.23
N ALA A 472 0.10 -18.71 -6.42
CA ALA A 472 1.18 -18.19 -7.26
C ALA A 472 1.81 -16.92 -6.67
N LYS A 473 1.00 -15.97 -6.16
CA LYS A 473 1.47 -14.77 -5.43
C LYS A 473 2.34 -15.16 -4.22
N ARG A 474 1.91 -16.19 -3.47
CA ARG A 474 2.65 -16.79 -2.34
C ARG A 474 3.88 -17.61 -2.76
N GLY A 475 4.17 -17.69 -4.06
CA GLY A 475 5.35 -18.35 -4.59
C GLY A 475 5.25 -19.86 -4.68
N ALA A 476 4.06 -20.47 -4.84
CA ALA A 476 3.96 -21.89 -5.18
C ALA A 476 4.57 -22.11 -6.58
N PRO A 477 5.70 -22.84 -6.73
CA PRO A 477 6.50 -22.80 -7.96
C PRO A 477 5.72 -23.23 -9.21
N GLU A 478 5.09 -24.40 -9.18
CA GLU A 478 4.32 -24.93 -10.32
C GLU A 478 3.16 -24.01 -10.71
N ARG A 479 2.47 -23.45 -9.72
CA ARG A 479 1.34 -22.53 -9.94
C ARG A 479 1.82 -21.22 -10.53
N LEU A 480 2.92 -20.66 -10.04
CA LEU A 480 3.50 -19.42 -10.55
C LEU A 480 3.90 -19.56 -12.02
N PHE A 481 4.70 -20.55 -12.38
CA PHE A 481 5.14 -20.72 -13.76
C PHE A 481 3.99 -21.05 -14.71
N LYS A 482 3.02 -21.87 -14.29
CA LYS A 482 1.82 -22.13 -15.08
C LYS A 482 1.01 -20.85 -15.31
N THR A 483 0.88 -20.01 -14.29
CA THR A 483 0.15 -18.75 -14.36
C THR A 483 0.86 -17.75 -15.28
N LEU A 484 2.18 -17.57 -15.14
CA LEU A 484 2.97 -16.70 -16.01
C LEU A 484 2.91 -17.16 -17.47
N LYS A 485 3.00 -18.46 -17.72
CA LYS A 485 2.83 -19.01 -19.06
C LYS A 485 1.48 -18.62 -19.66
N HIS A 486 0.40 -18.82 -18.91
CA HIS A 486 -0.96 -18.56 -19.40
C HIS A 486 -1.26 -17.06 -19.56
N LEU A 487 -0.75 -16.21 -18.68
CA LEU A 487 -1.05 -14.77 -18.67
C LEU A 487 -0.09 -13.94 -19.56
N MET A 488 1.11 -14.45 -19.86
CA MET A 488 2.13 -13.68 -20.58
C MET A 488 2.69 -14.41 -21.80
N GLU A 489 3.14 -15.66 -21.67
CA GLU A 489 3.82 -16.39 -22.74
C GLU A 489 2.85 -16.77 -23.88
N GLU A 490 1.77 -17.48 -23.56
CA GLU A 490 0.76 -17.92 -24.55
C GLU A 490 0.12 -16.75 -25.32
N PRO A 491 -0.27 -15.63 -24.66
CA PRO A 491 -0.76 -14.43 -25.35
C PRO A 491 0.32 -13.79 -26.25
N SER A 492 1.56 -13.73 -25.79
CA SER A 492 2.66 -13.20 -26.61
C SER A 492 2.91 -14.06 -27.85
N GLU A 493 2.82 -15.39 -27.72
CA GLU A 493 2.89 -16.32 -28.85
C GLU A 493 1.70 -16.16 -29.82
N GLN A 494 0.50 -15.85 -29.32
CA GLN A 494 -0.66 -15.54 -30.15
C GLN A 494 -0.43 -14.25 -30.97
N ALA A 495 0.00 -13.16 -30.31
CA ALA A 495 0.32 -11.90 -30.98
C ALA A 495 1.46 -12.07 -32.00
N LEU A 496 2.56 -12.74 -31.64
CA LEU A 496 3.70 -12.98 -32.54
C LEU A 496 3.33 -13.83 -33.75
N ARG A 497 2.40 -14.78 -33.61
CA ARG A 497 1.88 -15.54 -34.74
C ARG A 497 1.17 -14.64 -35.74
N PHE A 498 0.34 -13.71 -35.25
CA PHE A 498 -0.35 -12.76 -36.12
C PHE A 498 0.62 -11.77 -36.78
N VAL A 499 1.61 -11.24 -36.04
CA VAL A 499 2.67 -10.40 -36.60
C VAL A 499 3.42 -11.13 -37.72
N LYS A 500 3.87 -12.37 -37.48
CA LYS A 500 4.55 -13.18 -38.50
C LYS A 500 3.67 -13.43 -39.72
N PHE A 501 2.36 -13.61 -39.52
CA PHE A 501 1.41 -13.74 -40.60
C PHE A 501 1.40 -12.48 -41.49
N LEU A 502 1.31 -11.29 -40.89
CA LEU A 502 1.34 -10.01 -41.62
C LEU A 502 2.68 -9.80 -42.36
N GLU A 503 3.80 -10.09 -41.70
CA GLU A 503 5.14 -9.93 -42.28
C GLU A 503 5.40 -10.85 -43.47
N THR A 504 4.90 -12.09 -43.39
CA THR A 504 5.11 -13.12 -44.43
C THR A 504 4.15 -12.94 -45.60
N ASN A 505 2.98 -12.33 -45.39
CA ASN A 505 1.93 -12.19 -46.39
C ASN A 505 1.72 -10.72 -46.76
N LYS A 506 2.76 -10.00 -47.21
CA LYS A 506 2.68 -8.57 -47.55
C LYS A 506 1.70 -8.29 -48.69
N LYS A 507 0.46 -7.97 -48.34
CA LYS A 507 -0.61 -7.55 -49.24
C LYS A 507 -1.62 -6.69 -48.49
N GLU A 508 -2.59 -6.13 -49.21
CA GLU A 508 -3.77 -5.58 -48.56
C GLU A 508 -4.57 -6.70 -47.89
N HIS A 509 -4.81 -6.55 -46.59
CA HIS A 509 -5.52 -7.54 -45.78
C HIS A 509 -6.93 -7.05 -45.45
N THR A 510 -7.91 -7.91 -45.69
CA THR A 510 -9.28 -7.75 -45.21
C THR A 510 -9.57 -8.86 -44.22
N PHE A 511 -9.91 -8.52 -42.98
CA PHE A 511 -10.26 -9.47 -41.93
C PHE A 511 -11.75 -9.37 -41.64
N SER A 512 -12.41 -10.52 -41.55
CA SER A 512 -13.75 -10.60 -40.96
C SER A 512 -13.64 -10.52 -39.43
N THR A 513 -14.67 -9.99 -38.77
CA THR A 513 -14.75 -9.94 -37.32
C THR A 513 -15.90 -10.83 -36.83
N LYS A 514 -15.78 -11.44 -35.64
CA LYS A 514 -16.89 -12.22 -35.04
C LYS A 514 -18.09 -11.36 -34.65
N ARG A 515 -17.92 -10.05 -34.47
CA ARG A 515 -18.94 -9.15 -33.90
C ARG A 515 -19.76 -8.38 -34.95
N GLY A 516 -19.55 -8.64 -36.24
CA GLY A 516 -20.16 -7.86 -37.31
C GLY A 516 -19.44 -6.52 -37.49
N THR A 517 -19.47 -6.01 -38.73
CA THR A 517 -18.80 -4.78 -39.19
C THR A 517 -19.12 -3.57 -38.34
#